data_AF-A0A0Q7J222-F1
#
_entry.id   AF-A0A0Q7J222-F1
#
_cell.length_a   1.000
_cell.length_b   1.000
_cell.length_c   1.000
_cell.angle_alpha   90.00
_cell.angle_beta   90.00
_cell.angle_gamma   90.00
#
_symmetry.space_group_name_H-M   'P 1'
#
loop_
_entity.id
_entity.type
_entity.pdbx_description
1 polymer ?
#
loop_
_entity_poly.entity_id
_entity_poly.type
_entity_poly.pdbx_seq_one_letter_code
_entity_poly.pdbx_strand_id
1 'polypeptide(L)'
;MQLDGDTDPLIEDLLVSKAIKSTLLKAGFKRLSDIRDYSVEELSRIRQLGINSIRELKEALKDYYNISIIEESNASVKLNKKTEIGKEICL
;
A
#
# COMPACT_ATOMS: atom_id res chain seq x y z
N MET A 1 -10.26 8.68 -32.95
CA MET A 1 -9.29 7.85 -32.21
C MET A 1 -10.07 7.09 -31.16
N GLN A 2 -10.30 5.79 -31.38
CA GLN A 2 -10.71 4.88 -30.33
C GLN A 2 -9.49 4.71 -29.41
N LEU A 3 -9.62 5.17 -28.17
CA LEU A 3 -8.72 4.77 -27.10
C LEU A 3 -9.04 3.30 -26.87
N ASP A 4 -8.09 2.45 -27.24
CA ASP A 4 -8.03 1.05 -26.85
C ASP A 4 -8.37 0.91 -25.37
N GLY A 5 -9.12 -0.15 -25.04
CA GLY A 5 -9.67 -0.36 -23.71
C GLY A 5 -8.59 -0.52 -22.65
N ASP A 6 -8.12 0.60 -22.12
CA ASP A 6 -7.46 0.71 -20.82
C ASP A 6 -8.50 0.25 -19.80
N THR A 7 -8.51 -1.05 -19.54
CA THR A 7 -9.32 -1.63 -18.48
C THR A 7 -8.64 -1.21 -17.21
N ASP A 8 -8.89 0.03 -16.80
CA ASP A 8 -8.36 0.55 -15.57
C ASP A 8 -8.81 -0.43 -14.44
N PRO A 9 -7.85 -1.04 -13.76
CA PRO A 9 -8.10 -2.11 -12.82
C PRO A 9 -8.77 -1.58 -11.56
N LEU A 10 -9.68 -2.38 -11.03
CA LEU A 10 -10.39 -2.07 -9.80
C LEU A 10 -9.47 -2.23 -8.59
N ILE A 11 -9.76 -1.45 -7.55
CA ILE A 11 -9.09 -1.64 -6.24
C ILE A 11 -9.33 -3.04 -5.68
N GLU A 12 -10.43 -3.66 -6.07
CA GLU A 12 -10.77 -5.03 -5.68
C GLU A 12 -9.83 -6.08 -6.30
N ASP A 13 -9.20 -5.78 -7.44
CA ASP A 13 -8.26 -6.68 -8.13
C ASP A 13 -6.83 -6.62 -7.58
N LEU A 14 -6.46 -5.59 -6.81
CA LEU A 14 -5.11 -5.54 -6.21
C LEU A 14 -4.87 -6.72 -5.26
N LEU A 15 -3.65 -7.25 -5.26
CA LEU A 15 -3.21 -8.27 -4.30
C LEU A 15 -2.81 -7.64 -2.96
N VAL A 16 -3.71 -6.88 -2.34
CA VAL A 16 -3.55 -6.30 -1.00
C VAL A 16 -4.58 -6.83 -0.01
N SER A 17 -4.34 -6.60 1.27
CA SER A 17 -5.24 -7.01 2.35
C SER A 17 -6.63 -6.39 2.20
N LYS A 18 -7.66 -7.18 2.57
CA LYS A 18 -9.07 -6.79 2.48
C LYS A 18 -9.38 -5.50 3.26
N ALA A 19 -8.63 -5.23 4.33
CA ALA A 19 -8.75 -3.99 5.09
C ALA A 19 -8.33 -2.76 4.28
N ILE A 20 -7.28 -2.88 3.46
CA ILE A 20 -6.80 -1.80 2.59
C ILE A 20 -7.82 -1.53 1.50
N LYS A 21 -8.29 -2.57 0.82
CA LYS A 21 -9.36 -2.47 -0.19
C LYS A 21 -10.59 -1.78 0.37
N SER A 22 -11.08 -2.25 1.53
CA SER A 22 -12.26 -1.66 2.16
C SER A 22 -12.04 -0.20 2.54
N THR A 23 -10.84 0.17 3.00
CA THR A 23 -10.52 1.55 3.35
C THR A 23 -10.50 2.46 2.12
N LEU A 24 -9.86 2.03 1.04
CA LEU A 24 -9.81 2.75 -0.23
C LEU A 24 -11.21 2.94 -0.83
N LEU A 25 -12.00 1.87 -0.86
CA LEU A 25 -13.40 1.92 -1.33
C LEU A 25 -14.26 2.87 -0.48
N LYS A 26 -14.08 2.87 0.85
CA LYS A 26 -14.77 3.81 1.77
C LYS A 26 -14.33 5.26 1.58
N ALA A 27 -13.07 5.47 1.18
CA ALA A 27 -12.55 6.80 0.87
C ALA A 27 -12.96 7.28 -0.53
N GLY A 28 -13.63 6.43 -1.33
CA GLY A 28 -14.18 6.78 -2.63
C GLY A 28 -13.34 6.31 -3.82
N PHE A 29 -12.18 5.70 -3.58
CA PHE A 29 -11.32 5.16 -4.64
C PHE A 29 -11.86 3.83 -5.13
N LYS A 30 -12.26 3.77 -6.40
CA LYS A 30 -12.79 2.53 -7.02
C LYS A 30 -11.78 1.90 -7.97
N ARG A 31 -10.90 2.73 -8.51
CA ARG A 31 -10.00 2.43 -9.60
C ARG A 31 -8.55 2.76 -9.23
N LEU A 32 -7.59 2.08 -9.85
CA LEU A 32 -6.17 2.38 -9.63
C LEU A 32 -5.77 3.75 -10.16
N SER A 33 -6.36 4.20 -11.26
CA SER A 33 -6.22 5.57 -11.76
C SER A 33 -6.66 6.61 -10.73
N ASP A 34 -7.72 6.34 -9.94
CA ASP A 34 -8.15 7.26 -8.87
C ASP A 34 -7.06 7.45 -7.81
N ILE A 35 -6.17 6.46 -7.61
CA ILE A 35 -5.09 6.53 -6.61
C ILE A 35 -3.79 7.02 -7.23
N ARG A 36 -3.60 6.83 -8.54
CA ARG A 36 -2.37 7.17 -9.27
C ARG A 36 -1.98 8.64 -9.13
N ASP A 37 -2.97 9.53 -9.09
CA ASP A 37 -2.76 10.97 -8.94
C ASP A 37 -2.47 11.40 -7.49
N TYR A 38 -2.61 10.49 -6.52
CA TYR A 38 -2.44 10.80 -5.10
C TYR A 38 -1.05 10.43 -4.62
N SER A 39 -0.42 11.36 -3.89
CA SER A 39 0.86 11.10 -3.24
C SER A 39 0.69 10.22 -2.00
N VAL A 40 1.78 9.57 -1.57
CA VAL A 40 1.82 8.78 -0.33
C VAL A 40 1.37 9.60 0.88
N GLU A 41 1.68 10.90 0.90
CA GLU A 41 1.27 11.80 1.97
C GLU A 41 -0.24 12.03 1.97
N GLU A 42 -0.87 12.21 0.80
CA GLU A 42 -2.32 12.34 0.67
C GLU A 42 -3.03 11.04 1.07
N LEU A 43 -2.48 9.89 0.67
CA LEU A 43 -3.01 8.58 1.09
C LEU A 43 -2.85 8.35 2.61
N SER A 44 -1.77 8.86 3.20
CA SER A 44 -1.53 8.80 4.65
C SER A 44 -2.53 9.63 5.47
N ARG A 45 -3.14 10.66 4.85
CA ARG A 45 -4.21 11.45 5.49
C ARG A 45 -5.53 10.68 5.60
N ILE A 46 -5.69 9.57 4.87
CA ILE A 46 -6.84 8.68 5.03
C ILE A 46 -6.71 8.02 6.40
N ARG A 47 -7.51 8.51 7.36
CA ARG A 47 -7.48 8.17 8.80
C ARG A 47 -7.39 6.68 9.15
N GLN A 48 -7.76 5.79 8.22
CA GLN A 48 -7.80 4.35 8.40
C GLN A 48 -6.60 3.61 7.76
N LEU A 49 -5.75 4.27 6.97
CA LEU A 49 -4.52 3.68 6.43
C LEU A 49 -3.37 3.88 7.42
N GLY A 50 -2.98 2.80 8.08
CA GLY A 50 -1.76 2.78 8.87
C GLY A 50 -0.50 2.71 8.00
N ILE A 51 0.65 3.00 8.58
CA ILE A 51 1.97 2.95 7.92
C ILE A 51 2.20 1.60 7.19
N ASN A 52 1.80 0.49 7.81
CA ASN A 52 1.92 -0.85 7.21
C ASN A 52 1.04 -1.01 5.97
N SER A 53 -0.18 -0.45 6.00
CA SER A 53 -1.11 -0.49 4.88
C SER A 53 -0.62 0.35 3.71
N ILE A 54 -0.03 1.52 4.00
CA ILE A 54 0.57 2.38 2.97
C ILE A 54 1.75 1.69 2.30
N ARG A 55 2.60 1.00 3.08
CA ARG A 55 3.72 0.24 2.54
C ARG A 55 3.24 -0.90 1.63
N GLU A 56 2.28 -1.70 2.09
CA GLU A 56 1.71 -2.80 1.30
C GLU A 56 1.06 -2.29 0.02
N LEU A 57 0.30 -1.18 0.09
CA LEU A 57 -0.28 -0.53 -1.07
C LEU A 57 0.80 -0.05 -2.05
N LYS A 58 1.88 0.57 -1.56
CA LYS A 58 3.02 0.99 -2.41
C LYS A 58 3.67 -0.18 -3.12
N GLU A 59 3.87 -1.30 -2.43
CA GLU A 59 4.44 -2.51 -3.02
C GLU A 59 3.53 -3.08 -4.12
N ALA A 60 2.23 -3.18 -3.86
CA ALA A 60 1.27 -3.68 -4.84
C ALA A 60 1.11 -2.74 -6.06
N LEU A 61 1.16 -1.43 -5.86
CA LEU A 61 1.19 -0.45 -6.95
C LEU A 61 2.46 -0.59 -7.80
N LYS A 62 3.62 -0.79 -7.14
CA LYS A 62 4.91 -0.97 -7.82
C LYS A 62 4.90 -2.23 -8.70
N ASP A 63 4.39 -3.34 -8.16
CA ASP A 63 4.24 -4.61 -8.86
C ASP A 63 3.30 -4.46 -10.07
N TYR A 64 2.14 -3.82 -9.86
CA TYR A 64 1.14 -3.64 -10.91
C TYR A 64 1.62 -2.77 -12.07
N TYR A 65 2.20 -1.60 -11.78
CA TYR A 65 2.68 -0.71 -12.84
C TYR A 65 4.03 -1.14 -13.43
N ASN A 66 4.61 -2.26 -12.96
CA ASN A 66 5.95 -2.73 -13.32
C ASN A 66 7.00 -1.60 -13.29
N ILE A 67 6.81 -0.62 -12.38
CA ILE A 67 7.74 0.48 -12.23
C ILE A 67 8.89 -0.09 -11.43
N SER A 68 9.97 -0.42 -12.12
CA SER A 68 11.30 -0.49 -11.50
C SER A 68 11.58 0.90 -10.96
N ILE A 69 11.08 1.17 -9.74
CA ILE A 69 11.49 2.32 -8.96
C ILE A 69 12.96 2.08 -8.75
N ILE A 70 13.76 2.79 -9.54
CA ILE A 70 15.15 3.08 -9.25
C ILE A 70 15.04 3.78 -7.91
N GLU A 71 15.23 3.02 -6.84
CA GLU A 71 15.27 3.59 -5.50
C GLU A 71 16.47 4.52 -5.50
N GLU A 72 16.23 5.83 -5.66
CA GLU A 72 17.18 6.81 -5.19
C GLU A 72 17.33 6.58 -3.70
N SER A 73 18.40 5.85 -3.40
CA SER A 73 18.70 5.18 -2.16
C SER A 73 18.96 6.24 -1.10
N ASN A 74 17.91 6.71 -0.44
CA ASN A 74 18.03 7.56 0.73
C ASN A 74 17.00 7.13 1.77
N ALA A 75 17.36 6.14 2.59
CA ALA A 75 17.40 6.28 4.04
C ALA A 75 17.42 4.92 4.74
N SER A 76 18.52 4.69 5.46
CA SER A 76 18.71 3.74 6.54
C SER A 76 17.46 3.57 7.41
N VAL A 77 16.93 2.34 7.51
CA VAL A 77 16.14 1.95 8.69
C VAL A 77 16.74 0.67 9.25
N LYS A 78 17.47 0.86 10.36
CA LYS A 78 17.95 -0.21 11.23
C LYS A 78 16.78 -1.11 11.61
N LEU A 79 16.93 -2.39 11.29
CA LEU A 79 16.02 -3.45 11.66
C LEU A 79 16.12 -3.69 13.18
N ASN A 80 15.30 -3.00 13.97
CA ASN A 80 15.14 -3.32 15.38
C ASN A 80 14.21 -4.54 15.46
N LYS A 81 14.77 -5.74 15.41
CA LYS A 81 14.05 -6.97 15.79
C LYS A 81 13.62 -6.80 17.25
N LYS A 82 12.32 -6.55 17.48
CA LYS A 82 11.72 -6.62 18.82
C LYS A 82 11.95 -8.04 19.34
N THR A 83 12.56 -8.10 20.51
CA THR A 83 12.71 -9.26 21.37
C THR A 83 11.35 -9.88 21.66
N GLU A 84 11.13 -11.07 21.10
CA GLU A 84 10.31 -12.13 21.69
C GLU A 84 11.27 -12.86 22.65
N ILE A 85 10.94 -13.34 23.84
CA ILE A 85 9.68 -13.92 24.32
C ILE A 85 9.80 -13.95 25.85
N GLY A 86 8.75 -13.50 26.55
CA GLY A 86 8.55 -13.90 27.94
C GLY A 86 8.38 -15.42 28.01
N LYS A 87 9.09 -16.05 28.93
CA LYS A 87 8.64 -17.29 29.55
C LYS A 87 8.60 -17.06 31.04
N GLU A 88 7.38 -16.98 31.53
CA GLU A 88 7.00 -17.28 32.90
C GLU A 88 7.66 -18.58 33.34
N ILE A 89 8.39 -18.57 34.46
CA ILE A 89 8.23 -19.65 35.43
C ILE A 89 8.31 -19.09 36.84
N CYS A 90 7.14 -19.06 37.46
CA CYS A 90 6.93 -19.11 38.89
C CYS A 90 7.40 -20.47 39.42
N LEU A 91 8.22 -20.47 40.47
CA LEU A 91 8.18 -21.36 41.65
C LEU A 91 9.31 -20.99 42.62
#